data_AF-A0A965C7K1-F1
#
_entry.id   AF-A0A965C7K1-F1
#
_cell.length_a   1.000
_cell.length_b   1.000
_cell.length_c   1.000
_cell.angle_alpha   90.00
_cell.angle_beta   90.00
_cell.angle_gamma   90.00
#
_symmetry.space_group_name_H-M   'P 1'
#
loop_
_entity.id
_entity.type
_entity.pdbx_description
1 polymer ?
#
loop_
_entity_poly.entity_id
_entity_poly.type
_entity_poly.pdbx_seq_one_letter_code
_entity_poly.pdbx_strand_id
1 'polypeptide(L)' 'ALSSAGARGFMQVMPFWVASIGAPEHNLFYLRTNLRYGCTILRHYLDMEHGDLTRALGRYNGDVNHTHYAQSVISAWNRY' A
#
# COMPACT_ATOMS: atom_id res chain seq x y z
N ALA A 1 -6.78 -3.21 -11.39
CA ALA A 1 -6.95 -4.61 -10.97
C ALA A 1 -7.90 -4.68 -9.76
N LEU A 2 -8.52 -5.83 -9.53
CA LEU A 2 -9.35 -6.13 -8.35
C LEU A 2 -8.87 -7.49 -7.81
N SER A 3 -8.46 -7.56 -6.54
CA SER A 3 -8.10 -8.84 -5.92
C SER A 3 -9.32 -9.58 -5.41
N SER A 4 -9.17 -10.88 -5.15
CA SER A 4 -10.19 -11.70 -4.47
C SER A 4 -10.58 -11.16 -3.09
N ALA A 5 -9.63 -10.54 -2.38
CA ALA A 5 -9.86 -9.88 -1.09
C ALA A 5 -10.47 -8.47 -1.21
N GLY A 6 -10.72 -7.97 -2.44
CA GLY A 6 -11.37 -6.68 -2.69
C GLY A 6 -10.44 -5.47 -2.80
N ALA A 7 -9.12 -5.67 -2.79
CA ALA A 7 -8.14 -4.61 -3.00
C ALA A 7 -8.17 -4.11 -4.46
N ARG A 8 -8.02 -2.79 -4.66
CA ARG A 8 -8.34 -2.11 -5.93
C ARG A 8 -7.15 -1.35 -6.53
N GLY A 9 -7.11 -1.31 -7.86
CA GLY A 9 -6.24 -0.44 -8.65
C GLY A 9 -4.82 -0.98 -8.83
N PHE A 10 -3.85 -0.07 -8.92
CA PHE A 10 -2.45 -0.35 -9.28
C PHE A 10 -1.60 -0.76 -8.06
N MET A 11 -1.81 -0.10 -6.92
CA MET A 11 -1.14 -0.36 -5.65
C MET A 11 -1.98 -1.23 -4.70
N GLN A 12 -3.04 -1.87 -5.23
CA GLN A 12 -3.89 -2.80 -4.48
C GLN A 12 -4.39 -2.21 -3.14
N VAL A 13 -4.97 -1.00 -3.20
CA VAL A 13 -5.46 -0.29 -2.01
C VAL A 13 -6.81 -0.86 -1.57
N MET A 14 -6.98 -1.10 -0.26
CA MET A 14 -8.23 -1.58 0.31
C MET A 14 -9.30 -0.46 0.38
N PRO A 15 -10.58 -0.74 0.09
CA PRO A 15 -11.64 0.28 0.05
C PRO A 15 -11.88 1.03 1.35
N PHE A 16 -11.60 0.41 2.51
CA PHE A 16 -11.78 1.09 3.80
C PHE A 16 -10.92 2.35 3.94
N TRP A 17 -9.77 2.43 3.26
CA TRP A 17 -8.95 3.65 3.27
C TRP A 17 -9.67 4.85 2.65
N VAL A 18 -10.57 4.64 1.69
CA VAL A 18 -11.40 5.72 1.15
C VAL A 18 -12.37 6.23 2.23
N ALA A 19 -12.90 5.33 3.07
CA ALA A 19 -13.74 5.73 4.20
C ALA A 19 -12.93 6.42 5.31
N SER A 20 -11.65 6.06 5.50
CA SER A 20 -10.81 6.60 6.57
C SER A 20 -10.18 7.96 6.26
N ILE A 21 -9.66 8.17 5.05
CA ILE A 21 -8.84 9.36 4.70
C ILE A 21 -9.27 10.00 3.37
N GLY A 22 -10.38 9.54 2.81
CA GLY A 22 -10.82 9.88 1.47
C GLY A 22 -12.06 10.76 1.40
N ALA A 23 -12.67 10.76 0.21
CA ALA A 23 -13.93 11.41 -0.09
C ALA A 23 -14.80 10.44 -0.93
N PRO A 24 -16.13 10.53 -0.88
CA PRO A 24 -17.05 9.60 -1.56
C PRO A 24 -16.82 9.48 -3.08
N GLU A 25 -16.35 10.54 -3.72
CA GLU A 25 -16.04 10.63 -5.15
C GLU A 25 -14.71 9.95 -5.54
N HIS A 26 -13.87 9.60 -4.56
CA HIS A 26 -12.57 9.00 -4.84
C HIS A 26 -12.73 7.56 -5.37
N ASN A 27 -12.33 7.37 -6.63
CA ASN A 27 -12.33 6.06 -7.27
C ASN A 27 -10.91 5.46 -7.31
N LEU A 28 -10.71 4.34 -6.61
CA LEU A 28 -9.43 3.61 -6.55
C LEU A 28 -9.03 2.94 -7.88
N PHE A 29 -9.89 2.89 -8.89
CA PHE A 29 -9.51 2.43 -10.23
C PHE A 29 -8.80 3.51 -11.05
N TYR A 30 -8.89 4.78 -10.67
CA TYR A 30 -8.16 5.85 -11.35
C TYR A 30 -6.69 5.89 -10.91
N LEU A 31 -5.78 5.93 -11.88
CA LEU A 31 -4.34 5.83 -11.66
C LEU A 31 -3.82 6.86 -10.64
N ARG A 32 -4.09 8.15 -10.85
CA ARG A 32 -3.61 9.23 -9.98
C ARG A 32 -4.13 9.10 -8.56
N THR A 33 -5.42 8.78 -8.42
CA THR A 33 -6.05 8.55 -7.12
C THR A 33 -5.38 7.36 -6.43
N ASN A 34 -5.27 6.23 -7.12
CA ASN A 34 -4.72 5.01 -6.54
C ASN A 34 -3.26 5.16 -6.08
N LEU A 35 -2.41 5.79 -6.91
CA LEU A 35 -1.01 6.07 -6.55
C LEU A 35 -0.91 7.01 -5.35
N ARG A 36 -1.76 8.06 -5.28
CA ARG A 36 -1.78 8.96 -4.13
C ARG A 36 -2.14 8.23 -2.85
N TYR A 37 -3.16 7.38 -2.87
CA TYR A 37 -3.51 6.56 -1.70
C TYR A 37 -2.36 5.63 -1.33
N GLY A 38 -1.85 4.84 -2.27
CA GLY A 38 -0.81 3.86 -1.97
C GLY A 38 0.46 4.50 -1.40
N CYS A 39 0.94 5.61 -1.99
CA CYS A 39 2.08 6.35 -1.46
C CYS A 39 1.79 6.99 -0.09
N THR A 40 0.59 7.52 0.13
CA THR A 40 0.21 8.12 1.43
C THR A 40 0.17 7.07 2.54
N ILE A 41 -0.44 5.90 2.26
CA ILE A 41 -0.53 4.79 3.21
C ILE A 41 0.87 4.23 3.51
N LEU A 42 1.71 4.05 2.48
CA LEU A 42 3.08 3.59 2.67
C LEU A 42 3.89 4.59 3.50
N ARG A 43 3.75 5.91 3.24
CA ARG A 43 4.41 6.93 4.04
C ARG A 43 3.96 6.89 5.50
N HIS A 44 2.65 6.76 5.74
CA HIS A 44 2.11 6.62 7.08
C HIS A 44 2.73 5.43 7.84
N TYR A 45 2.87 4.28 7.19
CA TYR A 45 3.52 3.13 7.83
C TYR A 45 5.03 3.29 8.00
N LEU A 46 5.71 3.99 7.10
CA LEU A 46 7.11 4.36 7.29
C LEU A 46 7.30 5.25 8.51
N ASP A 47 6.41 6.22 8.72
CA ASP A 47 6.42 7.07 9.91
C ASP A 47 6.21 6.26 11.19
N MET A 48 5.20 5.38 11.20
CA MET A 48 4.92 4.50 12.34
C MET A 48 6.07 3.55 12.67
N GLU A 49 6.79 3.07 11.66
CA GLU A 49 7.91 2.14 11.81
C GLU A 49 9.27 2.84 11.88
N HIS A 50 9.28 4.15 12.14
CA HIS A 50 10.49 4.96 12.35
C HIS A 50 11.50 4.83 11.18
N GLY A 51 11.00 4.72 9.96
CA GLY A 51 11.81 4.58 8.74
C GLY A 51 12.20 3.14 8.39
N ASP A 52 11.80 2.12 9.18
CA ASP A 52 12.02 0.72 8.79
C ASP A 52 11.09 0.33 7.62
N LEU A 53 11.67 0.33 6.42
CA LEU A 53 10.96 0.02 5.18
C LEU A 53 10.45 -1.42 5.15
N THR A 54 11.17 -2.38 5.73
CA THR A 54 10.75 -3.79 5.73
C THR A 54 9.48 -3.95 6.54
N ARG A 55 9.43 -3.35 7.73
CA ARG A 55 8.26 -3.38 8.61
C ARG A 55 7.10 -2.56 8.03
N ALA A 56 7.38 -1.42 7.41
CA ALA A 56 6.36 -0.60 6.75
C ALA A 56 5.69 -1.34 5.57
N LEU A 57 6.47 -2.03 4.74
CA LEU A 57 5.95 -2.87 3.66
C LEU A 57 5.14 -4.07 4.20
N GLY A 58 5.57 -4.65 5.32
CA GLY A 58 4.79 -5.67 6.03
C GLY A 58 3.40 -5.14 6.43
N ARG A 59 3.34 -3.95 7.05
CA ARG A 59 2.06 -3.30 7.39
C ARG A 59 1.23 -2.96 6.17
N TYR A 60 1.85 -2.46 5.11
CA TYR A 60 1.17 -2.12 3.86
C TYR A 60 0.48 -3.36 3.25
N ASN A 61 1.16 -4.50 3.28
CA ASN A 61 0.63 -5.78 2.82
C ASN A 61 -0.41 -6.40 3.78
N GLY A 62 -0.38 -6.02 5.06
CA GLY A 62 -1.23 -6.58 6.11
C GLY A 62 -0.60 -7.73 6.90
N ASP A 63 0.71 -7.94 6.78
CA ASP A 63 1.45 -8.97 7.51
C ASP A 63 2.87 -8.49 7.86
N VAL A 64 3.08 -8.16 9.14
CA VAL A 64 4.38 -7.69 9.66
C VAL A 64 5.31 -8.83 10.08
N ASN A 65 4.80 -10.06 10.21
CA ASN A 65 5.57 -11.20 10.70
C ASN A 65 6.25 -11.95 9.55
N HIS A 66 5.73 -11.84 8.33
CA HIS A 66 6.32 -12.43 7.13
C HIS A 66 6.97 -11.38 6.23
N THR A 67 8.30 -11.48 6.06
CA THR A 67 9.09 -10.52 5.28
C THR A 67 9.09 -10.78 3.77
N HIS A 68 8.50 -11.87 3.29
CA HIS A 68 8.58 -12.29 1.88
C HIS A 68 8.08 -11.21 0.91
N TYR A 69 6.96 -10.55 1.23
CA TYR A 69 6.44 -9.45 0.43
C TYR A 69 7.44 -8.27 0.38
N ALA A 70 7.91 -7.84 1.56
CA ALA A 70 8.85 -6.74 1.68
C ALA A 70 10.17 -7.04 0.93
N GLN A 71 10.72 -8.23 1.11
CA GLN A 71 11.92 -8.70 0.41
C GLN A 71 11.71 -8.70 -1.10
N SER A 72 10.56 -9.14 -1.59
CA SER A 72 10.23 -9.16 -3.02
C SER A 72 10.21 -7.75 -3.62
N VAL A 73 9.59 -6.80 -2.91
CA VAL A 73 9.52 -5.39 -3.33
C VAL A 73 10.91 -4.73 -3.29
N ILE A 74 11.65 -4.89 -2.19
CA ILE A 74 12.99 -4.32 -2.04
C ILE A 74 13.96 -4.90 -3.07
N SER A 75 13.90 -6.21 -3.31
CA SER A 75 14.73 -6.86 -4.33
C SER A 75 14.40 -6.37 -5.73
N ALA A 76 13.13 -6.08 -6.03
CA ALA A 76 12.75 -5.47 -7.30
C ALA A 76 13.24 -4.04 -7.41
N TRP A 77 13.13 -3.23 -6.35
CA TRP A 77 13.61 -1.86 -6.33
C TRP A 77 15.13 -1.78 -6.53
N ASN A 78 15.93 -2.61 -5.85
CA ASN A 78 17.39 -2.61 -6.00
C ASN A 78 17.88 -3.06 -7.39
N ARG A 79 17.01 -3.61 -8.25
CA ARG A 79 17.35 -4.00 -9.62
C ARG A 79 17.17 -2.89 -10.65
N TYR A 80 16.47 -1.80 -10.30
CA TYR A 80 16.13 -0.70 -11.21
C TYR A 80 16.63 0.63 -10.64
#